data_AF-A0A480AT14-F1
#
_entry.id   AF-A0A480AT14-F1
#
_cell.length_a   1.000
_cell.length_b   1.000
_cell.length_c   1.000
_cell.angle_alpha   90.00
_cell.angle_beta   90.00
_cell.angle_gamma   90.00
#
_symmetry.space_group_name_H-M   'P 1'
#
loop_
_entity.id
_entity.type
_entity.pdbx_description
1 polymer ?
#
loop_
_entity_poly.entity_id
_entity_poly.type
_entity_poly.pdbx_seq_one_letter_code
_entity_poly.pdbx_strand_id
1 'polypeptide(L)'
;MSTAARIARHTALAACLAAAAGQAVAQDPLTTRCESAPIAALFKVFGDTGRMPPDLGRFLQTAALQKIEPYKAFDNVHYVGICWVSAWLITSPQGHVLIDTLYGPYTTPMLDNIRRLGFDPQDIRQVVITHGHFDHAGGAATLKAALPNARFAMTAEGWREAAESAAQSASRPDRWSMVDKDIVLTDGQVLEVGSIRLQAFETPGHTMGTSSFAFDAFDGGKRYRAFTVGGLGLNAIKGPEQVEAFIASLQRIRRLTEDPKDPVTTHLTTHAFSNGLTEAKALIQGRPPGAPHPLVDPNGFRAQLDALQAGAAQRLVVERAKKN
;
A
#
# COMPACT_ATOMS: atom_id res chain seq x y z
N MET A 1 -35.93 -83.62 -24.02
CA MET A 1 -35.03 -84.18 -25.05
C MET A 1 -34.89 -83.17 -26.19
N SER A 2 -33.69 -83.07 -26.77
CA SER A 2 -33.27 -82.22 -27.90
C SER A 2 -32.70 -80.81 -27.61
N THR A 3 -31.41 -80.82 -27.29
CA THR A 3 -30.27 -80.09 -27.90
C THR A 3 -30.47 -78.92 -28.89
N ALA A 4 -29.77 -77.82 -28.58
CA ALA A 4 -28.76 -77.10 -29.37
C ALA A 4 -29.15 -76.19 -30.57
N ALA A 5 -28.81 -74.89 -30.44
CA ALA A 5 -28.41 -73.98 -31.54
C ALA A 5 -27.47 -72.90 -30.93
N ARG A 6 -26.14 -73.00 -31.12
CA ARG A 6 -25.28 -72.43 -32.17
C ARG A 6 -25.06 -70.89 -32.14
N ILE A 7 -23.90 -70.55 -31.58
CA ILE A 7 -22.79 -69.74 -32.14
C ILE A 7 -23.02 -68.24 -32.42
N ALA A 8 -22.22 -67.47 -31.67
CA ALA A 8 -21.95 -66.04 -31.72
C ALA A 8 -21.44 -65.53 -33.07
N ARG A 9 -21.82 -64.28 -33.39
CA ARG A 9 -21.03 -63.37 -34.22
C ARG A 9 -20.84 -62.06 -33.47
N HIS A 10 -19.59 -61.78 -33.12
CA HIS A 10 -19.15 -60.50 -32.57
C HIS A 10 -19.25 -59.42 -33.65
N THR A 11 -19.89 -58.30 -33.31
CA THR A 11 -19.69 -57.01 -33.98
C THR A 11 -19.25 -56.03 -32.91
N ALA A 12 -18.00 -55.58 -33.01
CA ALA A 12 -17.43 -54.56 -32.15
C ALA A 12 -18.01 -53.20 -32.54
N LEU A 13 -18.77 -52.58 -31.63
CA LEU A 13 -19.17 -51.17 -31.75
C LEU A 13 -18.03 -50.31 -31.19
N ALA A 14 -17.41 -49.50 -32.05
CA ALA A 14 -16.45 -48.49 -31.64
C ALA A 14 -17.17 -47.37 -30.89
N ALA A 15 -16.89 -47.22 -29.60
CA ALA A 15 -17.35 -46.09 -28.80
C ALA A 15 -16.45 -44.87 -29.10
N CYS A 16 -16.98 -43.87 -29.80
CA CYS A 16 -16.37 -42.56 -29.88
C CYS A 16 -16.50 -41.87 -28.51
N LEU A 17 -15.45 -41.88 -27.70
CA LEU A 17 -15.30 -40.94 -26.59
C LEU A 17 -14.97 -39.56 -27.17
N ALA A 18 -15.96 -38.69 -27.22
CA ALA A 18 -15.73 -37.26 -27.38
C ALA A 18 -15.11 -36.75 -26.07
N ALA A 19 -13.80 -36.55 -26.07
CA ALA A 19 -13.12 -35.83 -25.00
C ALA A 19 -13.53 -34.35 -25.09
N ALA A 20 -14.45 -33.94 -24.23
CA ALA A 20 -14.69 -32.53 -23.97
C ALA A 20 -13.46 -31.98 -23.23
N ALA A 21 -12.51 -31.43 -24.00
CA ALA A 21 -11.46 -30.59 -23.45
C ALA A 21 -12.13 -29.32 -22.90
N GLY A 22 -12.45 -29.34 -21.62
CA GLY A 22 -12.79 -28.12 -20.89
C GLY A 22 -11.58 -27.20 -20.97
N GLN A 23 -11.68 -26.12 -21.75
CA GLN A 23 -10.73 -25.03 -21.65
C GLN A 23 -10.84 -24.49 -20.22
N ALA A 24 -9.81 -24.74 -19.41
CA ALA A 24 -9.63 -23.98 -18.20
C ALA A 24 -9.55 -22.50 -18.63
N VAL A 25 -10.60 -21.74 -18.32
CA VAL A 25 -10.56 -20.28 -18.45
C VAL A 25 -9.40 -19.85 -17.58
N ALA A 26 -8.30 -19.41 -18.21
CA ALA A 26 -7.20 -18.79 -17.50
C ALA A 26 -7.80 -17.63 -16.70
N GLN A 27 -7.84 -17.76 -15.38
CA GLN A 27 -8.33 -16.68 -14.54
C GLN A 27 -7.47 -15.46 -14.81
N ASP A 28 -8.11 -14.29 -14.98
CA ASP A 28 -7.40 -13.01 -15.03
C ASP A 28 -6.48 -12.96 -13.81
N PRO A 29 -5.14 -12.83 -13.98
CA PRO A 29 -4.21 -12.81 -12.87
C PRO A 29 -4.51 -11.68 -11.88
N LEU A 30 -5.27 -10.66 -12.30
CA LEU A 30 -5.79 -9.60 -11.45
C LEU A 30 -7.30 -9.74 -11.33
N THR A 31 -7.73 -10.51 -10.33
CA THR A 31 -9.14 -10.55 -9.95
C THR A 31 -9.55 -9.23 -9.29
N THR A 32 -10.87 -8.96 -9.21
CA THR A 32 -11.43 -7.83 -8.44
C THR A 32 -11.20 -7.93 -6.93
N ARG A 33 -10.45 -8.93 -6.44
CA ARG A 33 -10.31 -9.23 -5.01
C ARG A 33 -9.08 -8.60 -4.35
N CYS A 34 -8.32 -7.77 -5.07
CA CYS A 34 -7.15 -7.08 -4.51
C CYS A 34 -6.12 -8.00 -3.86
N GLU A 35 -5.92 -9.20 -4.41
CA GLU A 35 -5.02 -10.20 -3.83
C GLU A 35 -3.57 -9.69 -3.88
N SER A 36 -2.89 -9.70 -2.73
CA SER A 36 -1.55 -9.13 -2.56
C SER A 36 -0.53 -9.80 -3.47
N ALA A 37 -0.53 -11.13 -3.52
CA ALA A 37 0.51 -11.90 -4.22
C ALA A 37 0.53 -11.67 -5.75
N PRO A 38 -0.60 -11.73 -6.49
CA PRO A 38 -0.60 -11.42 -7.92
C PRO A 38 -0.19 -9.97 -8.23
N ILE A 39 -0.64 -9.01 -7.43
CA ILE A 39 -0.28 -7.59 -7.59
C ILE A 39 1.23 -7.40 -7.36
N ALA A 40 1.77 -7.96 -6.26
CA ALA A 40 3.18 -7.90 -5.93
C ALA A 40 4.05 -8.53 -7.04
N ALA A 41 3.63 -9.64 -7.63
CA ALA A 41 4.34 -10.28 -8.74
C ALA A 41 4.46 -9.37 -9.98
N LEU A 42 3.39 -8.65 -10.33
CA LEU A 42 3.41 -7.71 -11.45
C LEU A 42 4.30 -6.49 -11.18
N PHE A 43 4.25 -5.93 -9.97
CA PHE A 43 5.15 -4.85 -9.57
C PHE A 43 6.61 -5.29 -9.53
N LYS A 44 6.87 -6.56 -9.19
CA LYS A 44 8.22 -7.12 -9.27
C LYS A 44 8.73 -7.12 -10.71
N VAL A 45 7.92 -7.56 -11.68
CA VAL A 45 8.29 -7.50 -13.11
C VAL A 45 8.57 -6.07 -13.55
N PHE A 46 7.73 -5.12 -13.14
CA PHE A 46 7.96 -3.70 -13.44
C PHE A 46 9.28 -3.19 -12.84
N GLY A 47 9.55 -3.51 -11.57
CA GLY A 47 10.78 -3.12 -10.88
C GLY A 47 12.04 -3.72 -11.50
N ASP A 48 11.99 -4.98 -11.92
CA ASP A 48 13.14 -5.69 -12.52
C ASP A 48 13.44 -5.20 -13.94
N THR A 49 12.41 -4.85 -14.73
CA THR A 49 12.55 -4.56 -16.17
C THR A 49 12.47 -3.08 -16.53
N GLY A 50 11.91 -2.24 -15.64
CA GLY A 50 11.54 -0.86 -15.93
C GLY A 50 10.40 -0.72 -16.96
N ARG A 51 9.78 -1.82 -17.40
CA ARG A 51 8.70 -1.83 -18.41
C ARG A 51 7.39 -2.20 -17.75
N MET A 52 6.36 -1.36 -17.93
CA MET A 52 5.03 -1.60 -17.39
C MET A 52 4.41 -2.87 -17.99
N PRO A 53 4.12 -3.93 -17.20
CA PRO A 53 3.36 -5.08 -17.70
C PRO A 53 1.96 -4.64 -18.14
N PRO A 54 1.41 -5.18 -19.26
CA PRO A 54 0.08 -4.80 -19.73
C PRO A 54 -1.03 -4.99 -18.68
N ASP A 55 -1.00 -6.10 -17.95
CA ASP A 55 -1.98 -6.38 -16.89
C ASP A 55 -1.84 -5.40 -15.71
N LEU A 56 -0.61 -5.02 -15.35
CA LEU A 56 -0.39 -3.99 -14.34
C LEU A 56 -0.95 -2.63 -14.80
N GLY A 57 -0.71 -2.26 -16.05
CA GLY A 57 -1.29 -1.05 -16.66
C GLY A 57 -2.81 -1.06 -16.62
N ARG A 58 -3.45 -2.19 -16.99
CA ARG A 58 -4.90 -2.38 -16.90
C ARG A 58 -5.39 -2.20 -15.47
N PHE A 59 -4.74 -2.83 -14.49
CA PHE A 59 -5.10 -2.70 -13.08
C PHE A 59 -5.05 -1.26 -12.59
N LEU A 60 -3.97 -0.54 -12.86
CA LEU A 60 -3.77 0.85 -12.42
C LEU A 60 -4.79 1.81 -13.03
N GLN A 61 -5.25 1.54 -14.26
CA GLN A 61 -6.17 2.41 -15.00
C GLN A 61 -7.65 2.02 -14.81
N THR A 62 -7.96 0.85 -14.24
CA THR A 62 -9.34 0.39 -14.08
C THR A 62 -9.86 0.70 -12.68
N ALA A 63 -10.70 1.73 -12.57
CA ALA A 63 -11.28 2.15 -11.29
C ALA A 63 -12.00 1.03 -10.51
N ALA A 64 -12.70 0.12 -11.22
CA ALA A 64 -13.37 -1.01 -10.58
C ALA A 64 -12.40 -1.99 -9.90
N LEU A 65 -11.18 -2.14 -10.43
CA LEU A 65 -10.13 -3.00 -9.83
C LEU A 65 -9.42 -2.33 -8.65
N GLN A 66 -9.60 -1.02 -8.48
CA GLN A 66 -9.06 -0.29 -7.33
C GLN A 66 -9.99 -0.33 -6.12
N LYS A 67 -11.22 -0.84 -6.25
CA LYS A 67 -12.17 -0.88 -5.15
C LYS A 67 -11.78 -1.96 -4.15
N ILE A 68 -11.57 -1.54 -2.91
CA ILE A 68 -11.47 -2.41 -1.74
C ILE A 68 -12.41 -1.86 -0.67
N GLU A 69 -12.99 -2.75 0.13
CA GLU A 69 -13.86 -2.36 1.22
C GLU A 69 -13.04 -1.77 2.38
N PRO A 70 -13.39 -0.59 2.92
CA PRO A 70 -12.69 -0.03 4.06
C PRO A 70 -12.89 -0.92 5.29
N TYR A 71 -11.95 -0.86 6.22
CA TYR A 71 -12.00 -1.69 7.42
C TYR A 71 -11.32 -1.02 8.63
N LYS A 72 -11.79 -1.39 9.82
CA LYS A 72 -11.16 -1.06 11.09
C LYS A 72 -9.96 -1.98 11.30
N ALA A 73 -8.75 -1.44 11.18
CA ALA A 73 -7.50 -2.18 11.37
C ALA A 73 -7.15 -2.34 12.85
N PHE A 74 -7.40 -1.29 13.63
CA PHE A 74 -7.32 -1.22 15.09
C PHE A 74 -8.46 -0.32 15.59
N ASP A 75 -8.74 -0.27 16.89
CA ASP A 75 -9.84 0.51 17.46
C ASP A 75 -9.84 1.98 17.05
N ASN A 76 -8.65 2.56 16.83
CA ASN A 76 -8.46 3.94 16.40
C ASN A 76 -7.81 4.08 15.01
N VAL A 77 -7.61 3.00 14.25
CA VAL A 77 -6.90 3.05 12.95
C VAL A 77 -7.71 2.34 11.88
N HIS A 78 -7.93 3.02 10.76
CA HIS A 78 -8.83 2.55 9.71
C HIS A 78 -8.18 2.62 8.34
N TYR A 79 -8.35 1.56 7.56
CA TYR A 79 -7.99 1.55 6.15
C TYR A 79 -9.10 2.24 5.35
N VAL A 80 -8.74 3.31 4.64
CA VAL A 80 -9.66 4.10 3.81
C VAL A 80 -9.20 4.25 2.37
N GLY A 81 -8.02 3.71 2.06
CA GLY A 81 -7.42 3.74 0.73
C GLY A 81 -8.13 2.86 -0.31
N ILE A 82 -7.40 2.62 -1.39
CA ILE A 82 -7.82 1.78 -2.52
C ILE A 82 -6.93 0.53 -2.60
N CYS A 83 -7.16 -0.32 -3.59
CA CYS A 83 -6.40 -1.56 -3.80
C CYS A 83 -4.89 -1.32 -3.93
N TRP A 84 -4.50 -0.37 -4.78
CA TRP A 84 -3.09 -0.09 -5.06
C TRP A 84 -2.42 0.74 -3.96
N VAL A 85 -3.09 1.80 -3.51
CA VAL A 85 -2.52 2.81 -2.61
C VAL A 85 -3.30 2.82 -1.30
N SER A 86 -2.56 2.70 -0.21
CA SER A 86 -3.11 2.79 1.14
C SER A 86 -3.31 4.24 1.55
N ALA A 87 -4.38 4.47 2.28
CA ALA A 87 -4.58 5.68 3.06
C ALA A 87 -5.16 5.26 4.41
N TRP A 88 -4.68 5.90 5.47
CA TRP A 88 -5.00 5.52 6.85
C TRP A 88 -5.66 6.67 7.59
N LEU A 89 -6.81 6.41 8.20
CA LEU A 89 -7.48 7.34 9.10
C LEU A 89 -7.22 6.92 10.55
N ILE A 90 -6.51 7.78 11.28
CA ILE A 90 -6.27 7.63 12.72
C ILE A 90 -7.25 8.55 13.45
N THR A 91 -8.04 8.00 14.36
CA THR A 91 -9.20 8.68 14.93
C THR A 91 -9.05 8.95 16.43
N SER A 92 -9.63 10.07 16.87
CA SER A 92 -9.84 10.44 18.27
C SER A 92 -11.10 11.30 18.37
N PRO A 93 -11.68 11.46 19.58
CA PRO A 93 -12.83 12.34 19.78
C PRO A 93 -12.59 13.82 19.44
N GLN A 94 -11.34 14.30 19.44
CA GLN A 94 -11.01 15.70 19.17
C GLN A 94 -10.71 15.98 17.69
N GLY A 95 -10.66 14.93 16.86
CA GLY A 95 -10.36 15.02 15.44
C GLY A 95 -9.51 13.86 14.95
N HIS A 96 -9.25 13.87 13.65
CA HIS A 96 -8.59 12.76 12.95
C HIS A 96 -7.32 13.21 12.23
N VAL A 97 -6.43 12.26 12.02
CA VAL A 97 -5.26 12.39 11.13
C VAL A 97 -5.45 11.44 9.95
N LEU A 98 -5.30 11.95 8.74
CA LEU A 98 -5.30 11.18 7.51
C LEU A 98 -3.86 11.04 6.99
N ILE A 99 -3.41 9.82 6.72
CA ILE A 99 -2.14 9.53 6.04
C ILE A 99 -2.42 9.26 4.56
N ASP A 100 -1.76 10.03 3.71
CA ASP A 100 -1.84 10.08 2.24
C ASP A 100 -3.18 10.52 1.66
N THR A 101 -3.11 11.06 0.43
CA THR A 101 -4.25 11.73 -0.23
C THR A 101 -4.85 10.93 -1.37
N LEU A 102 -4.25 9.78 -1.71
CA LEU A 102 -4.46 9.10 -2.98
C LEU A 102 -4.25 10.08 -4.16
N TYR A 103 -5.02 9.89 -5.24
CA TYR A 103 -4.89 10.64 -6.47
C TYR A 103 -6.18 10.66 -7.29
N GLY A 104 -6.31 11.67 -8.15
CA GLY A 104 -7.32 11.73 -9.21
C GLY A 104 -8.73 11.32 -8.75
N PRO A 105 -9.37 10.33 -9.41
CA PRO A 105 -10.76 9.95 -9.13
C PRO A 105 -10.95 9.20 -7.81
N TYR A 106 -9.88 8.90 -7.06
CA TYR A 106 -9.95 8.06 -5.87
C TYR A 106 -10.07 8.84 -4.56
N THR A 107 -9.90 10.17 -4.59
CA THR A 107 -10.09 11.02 -3.40
C THR A 107 -11.52 10.98 -2.88
N THR A 108 -12.51 11.08 -3.76
CA THR A 108 -13.93 11.02 -3.37
C THR A 108 -14.31 9.64 -2.81
N PRO A 109 -13.98 8.51 -3.48
CA PRO A 109 -14.15 7.18 -2.89
C PRO A 109 -13.50 7.00 -1.52
N MET A 110 -12.33 7.59 -1.28
CA MET A 110 -11.70 7.57 0.06
C MET A 110 -12.54 8.34 1.10
N LEU A 111 -13.06 9.52 0.76
CA LEU A 111 -13.96 10.25 1.65
C LEU A 111 -15.27 9.47 1.92
N ASP A 112 -15.78 8.75 0.92
CA ASP A 112 -16.93 7.86 1.10
C ASP A 112 -16.58 6.66 1.97
N ASN A 113 -15.38 6.10 1.84
CA ASN A 113 -14.88 5.05 2.73
C ASN A 113 -14.84 5.51 4.20
N ILE A 114 -14.38 6.74 4.45
CA ILE A 114 -14.39 7.36 5.78
C ILE A 114 -15.82 7.44 6.33
N ARG A 115 -16.79 7.91 5.52
CA ARG A 115 -18.21 7.97 5.90
C ARG A 115 -18.82 6.60 6.17
N ARG A 116 -18.48 5.59 5.35
CA ARG A 116 -18.96 4.20 5.52
C ARG A 116 -18.49 3.56 6.82
N LEU A 117 -17.35 4.01 7.36
CA LEU A 117 -16.85 3.60 8.67
C LEU A 117 -17.47 4.40 9.83
N GLY A 118 -18.36 5.36 9.55
CA GLY A 118 -19.08 6.12 10.56
C GLY A 118 -18.37 7.41 11.01
N PHE A 119 -17.35 7.87 10.29
CA PHE A 119 -16.65 9.12 10.60
C PHE A 119 -17.09 10.25 9.66
N ASP A 120 -17.11 11.48 10.16
CA ASP A 120 -17.26 12.67 9.34
C ASP A 120 -15.87 13.12 8.83
N PRO A 121 -15.63 13.18 7.51
CA PRO A 121 -14.39 13.75 6.99
C PRO A 121 -14.09 15.17 7.49
N GLN A 122 -15.10 15.95 7.89
CA GLN A 122 -14.89 17.30 8.43
C GLN A 122 -14.18 17.33 9.78
N ASP A 123 -14.05 16.19 10.46
CA ASP A 123 -13.28 16.04 11.70
C ASP A 123 -11.78 15.80 11.46
N ILE A 124 -11.35 15.67 10.20
CA ILE A 124 -9.92 15.60 9.86
C ILE A 124 -9.27 16.96 10.12
N ARG A 125 -8.24 16.96 10.98
CA ARG A 125 -7.49 18.16 11.36
C ARG A 125 -6.10 18.21 10.72
N GLN A 126 -5.52 17.04 10.43
CA GLN A 126 -4.22 16.92 9.78
C GLN A 126 -4.28 15.89 8.66
N VAL A 127 -3.68 16.24 7.53
CA VAL A 127 -3.38 15.33 6.42
C VAL A 127 -1.87 15.29 6.28
N VAL A 128 -1.26 14.13 6.49
CA VAL A 128 0.17 13.94 6.27
C VAL A 128 0.40 13.19 4.97
N ILE A 129 1.38 13.63 4.18
CA ILE A 129 1.72 12.99 2.91
C ILE A 129 3.08 12.34 3.05
N THR A 130 3.19 11.06 2.69
CA THR A 130 4.40 10.27 2.87
C THR A 130 5.49 10.68 1.90
N HIS A 131 5.18 10.90 0.62
CA HIS A 131 6.16 11.29 -0.39
C HIS A 131 5.51 11.92 -1.65
N GLY A 132 6.35 12.52 -2.51
CA GLY A 132 5.90 13.41 -3.60
C GLY A 132 5.44 12.72 -4.89
N HIS A 133 5.28 11.41 -4.90
CA HIS A 133 4.69 10.74 -6.06
C HIS A 133 3.20 11.02 -6.17
N PHE A 134 2.72 11.05 -7.42
CA PHE A 134 1.35 11.46 -7.74
C PHE A 134 0.32 10.54 -7.09
N ASP A 135 0.63 9.27 -6.86
CA ASP A 135 -0.29 8.29 -6.30
C ASP A 135 -0.57 8.52 -4.80
N HIS A 136 0.28 9.30 -4.11
CA HIS A 136 0.13 9.65 -2.68
C HIS A 136 -0.20 11.12 -2.46
N ALA A 137 0.39 12.02 -3.26
CA ALA A 137 0.23 13.47 -3.18
C ALA A 137 -0.83 14.02 -4.16
N GLY A 138 -1.25 13.23 -5.15
CA GLY A 138 -2.08 13.69 -6.27
C GLY A 138 -3.47 14.16 -5.90
N GLY A 139 -3.97 13.73 -4.74
CA GLY A 139 -5.26 14.13 -4.19
C GLY A 139 -5.23 15.40 -3.37
N ALA A 140 -4.05 15.97 -3.09
CA ALA A 140 -3.89 17.07 -2.13
C ALA A 140 -4.77 18.29 -2.45
N ALA A 141 -4.80 18.73 -3.72
CA ALA A 141 -5.63 19.87 -4.13
C ALA A 141 -7.13 19.62 -3.93
N THR A 142 -7.61 18.44 -4.34
CA THR A 142 -9.01 18.05 -4.17
C THR A 142 -9.38 17.96 -2.68
N LEU A 143 -8.52 17.38 -1.85
CA LEU A 143 -8.78 17.25 -0.43
C LEU A 143 -8.68 18.58 0.31
N LYS A 144 -7.78 19.49 -0.07
CA LYS A 144 -7.70 20.82 0.56
C LYS A 144 -8.99 21.62 0.36
N ALA A 145 -9.64 21.47 -0.79
CA ALA A 145 -10.95 22.04 -1.04
C ALA A 145 -12.07 21.34 -0.24
N ALA A 146 -12.00 20.02 -0.09
CA ALA A 146 -13.04 19.23 0.59
C ALA A 146 -12.93 19.22 2.13
N LEU A 147 -11.74 19.51 2.68
CA LEU A 147 -11.40 19.43 4.09
C LEU A 147 -10.92 20.80 4.61
N PRO A 148 -11.82 21.80 4.72
CA PRO A 148 -11.46 23.17 5.11
C PRO A 148 -10.83 23.28 6.52
N ASN A 149 -11.10 22.29 7.38
CA ASN A 149 -10.56 22.23 8.74
C ASN A 149 -9.18 21.57 8.84
N ALA A 150 -8.67 21.01 7.74
CA ALA A 150 -7.44 20.24 7.72
C ALA A 150 -6.22 21.07 7.29
N ARG A 151 -5.12 20.87 8.00
CA ARG A 151 -3.79 21.31 7.58
C ARG A 151 -3.03 20.16 6.92
N PHE A 152 -2.20 20.50 5.95
CA PHE A 152 -1.46 19.52 5.15
C PHE A 152 0.01 19.57 5.53
N ALA A 153 0.61 18.41 5.75
CA ALA A 153 1.97 18.29 6.24
C ALA A 153 2.77 17.31 5.41
N MET A 154 4.00 17.71 5.08
CA MET A 154 4.94 16.92 4.28
C MET A 154 6.35 17.45 4.55
N THR A 155 7.39 16.64 4.29
CA THR A 155 8.77 17.12 4.41
C THR A 155 9.06 18.26 3.43
N ALA A 156 10.07 19.09 3.72
CA ALA A 156 10.45 20.19 2.85
C ALA A 156 10.76 19.74 1.41
N GLU A 157 11.51 18.63 1.30
CA GLU A 157 11.89 18.02 0.03
C GLU A 157 10.69 17.34 -0.64
N GLY A 158 9.81 16.71 0.13
CA GLY A 158 8.58 16.12 -0.39
C GLY A 158 7.67 17.15 -1.05
N TRP A 159 7.48 18.32 -0.42
CA TRP A 159 6.75 19.45 -1.02
C TRP A 159 7.37 19.88 -2.34
N ARG A 160 8.70 19.94 -2.42
CA ARG A 160 9.45 20.34 -3.62
C ARG A 160 9.24 19.32 -4.74
N GLU A 161 9.45 18.05 -4.46
CA GLU A 161 9.28 16.94 -5.42
C GLU A 161 7.83 16.84 -5.92
N ALA A 162 6.84 16.99 -5.03
CA ALA A 162 5.43 16.96 -5.40
C ALA A 162 5.04 18.12 -6.33
N ALA A 163 5.49 19.34 -6.01
CA ALA A 163 5.24 20.51 -6.86
C ALA A 163 5.90 20.36 -8.23
N GLU A 164 7.13 19.86 -8.28
CA GLU A 164 7.86 19.58 -9.53
C GLU A 164 7.13 18.51 -10.37
N SER A 165 6.72 17.41 -9.74
CA SER A 165 5.98 16.31 -10.38
C SER A 165 4.62 16.78 -10.93
N ALA A 166 3.89 17.59 -10.17
CA ALA A 166 2.64 18.21 -10.62
C ALA A 166 2.86 19.12 -11.83
N ALA A 167 3.89 19.99 -11.80
CA ALA A 167 4.23 20.87 -12.92
C ALA A 167 4.60 20.08 -14.19
N GLN A 168 5.36 18.98 -14.06
CA GLN A 168 5.70 18.09 -15.18
C GLN A 168 4.46 17.40 -15.78
N SER A 169 3.39 17.22 -15.00
CA SER A 169 2.15 16.61 -15.48
C SER A 169 1.25 17.58 -16.28
N ALA A 170 1.53 18.89 -16.28
CA ALA A 170 0.60 19.93 -16.73
C ALA A 170 0.07 19.77 -18.17
N SER A 171 0.88 19.20 -19.07
CA SER A 171 0.51 18.94 -20.47
C SER A 171 -0.13 17.58 -20.73
N ARG A 172 -0.20 16.70 -19.72
CA ARG A 172 -0.68 15.33 -19.87
C ARG A 172 -2.18 15.22 -19.57
N PRO A 173 -2.87 14.19 -20.10
CA PRO A 173 -4.28 13.94 -19.78
C PRO A 173 -4.53 13.63 -18.30
N ASP A 174 -3.55 13.05 -17.62
CA ASP A 174 -3.57 12.68 -16.21
C ASP A 174 -2.96 13.77 -15.29
N ARG A 175 -2.99 15.02 -15.74
CA ARG A 175 -2.48 16.16 -14.96
C ARG A 175 -3.12 16.23 -13.57
N TRP A 176 -2.32 16.65 -12.61
CA TRP A 176 -2.76 16.91 -11.24
C TRP A 176 -2.12 18.20 -10.71
N SER A 177 -2.54 18.66 -9.54
CA SER A 177 -2.05 19.90 -8.95
C SER A 177 -1.69 19.70 -7.49
N MET A 178 -0.60 20.32 -7.07
CA MET A 178 -0.20 20.38 -5.67
C MET A 178 -0.72 21.67 -5.03
N VAL A 179 -1.05 21.60 -3.75
CA VAL A 179 -1.41 22.77 -2.94
C VAL A 179 -0.15 23.54 -2.54
N ASP A 180 -0.35 24.80 -2.13
CA ASP A 180 0.71 25.54 -1.47
C ASP A 180 1.16 24.83 -0.19
N LYS A 181 2.45 24.94 0.08
CA LYS A 181 3.10 24.39 1.27
C LYS A 181 2.45 24.94 2.54
N ASP A 182 1.95 24.06 3.41
CA ASP A 182 1.25 24.42 4.66
C ASP A 182 2.11 24.12 5.90
N ILE A 183 2.35 22.84 6.22
CA ILE A 183 3.27 22.42 7.30
C ILE A 183 4.48 21.71 6.70
N VAL A 184 5.67 22.15 7.10
CA VAL A 184 6.93 21.45 6.82
C VAL A 184 7.23 20.52 7.98
N LEU A 185 7.22 19.21 7.70
CA LEU A 185 7.65 18.19 8.63
C LEU A 185 9.18 18.14 8.70
N THR A 186 9.70 18.06 9.91
CA THR A 186 11.12 17.78 10.17
C THR A 186 11.28 16.42 10.85
N ASP A 187 12.47 15.82 10.71
CA ASP A 187 12.78 14.57 11.36
C ASP A 187 12.51 14.56 12.88
N GLY A 188 11.81 13.53 13.36
CA GLY A 188 11.45 13.34 14.77
C GLY A 188 10.28 14.21 15.26
N GLN A 189 9.76 15.14 14.46
CA GLN A 189 8.64 16.00 14.83
C GLN A 189 7.40 15.18 15.17
N VAL A 190 6.67 15.59 16.21
CA VAL A 190 5.38 15.01 16.57
C VAL A 190 4.27 15.98 16.18
N LEU A 191 3.32 15.51 15.36
CA LEU A 191 2.04 16.19 15.14
C LEU A 191 0.99 15.63 16.10
N GLU A 192 0.22 16.53 16.70
CA GLU A 192 -0.81 16.16 17.67
C GLU A 192 -2.20 16.59 17.20
N VAL A 193 -3.17 15.67 17.35
CA VAL A 193 -4.61 15.93 17.19
C VAL A 193 -5.32 15.23 18.33
N GLY A 194 -5.71 15.97 19.36
CA GLY A 194 -6.26 15.37 20.57
C GLY A 194 -5.28 14.41 21.22
N SER A 195 -5.70 13.16 21.41
CA SER A 195 -4.85 12.08 21.93
C SER A 195 -3.95 11.43 20.87
N ILE A 196 -4.09 11.77 19.58
CA ILE A 196 -3.26 11.23 18.51
C ILE A 196 -1.91 11.92 18.56
N ARG A 197 -0.84 11.12 18.68
CA ARG A 197 0.55 11.55 18.52
C ARG A 197 1.15 10.84 17.32
N LEU A 198 1.42 11.58 16.26
CA LEU A 198 2.01 11.07 15.02
C LEU A 198 3.44 11.58 14.90
N GLN A 199 4.43 10.70 15.09
CA GLN A 199 5.85 11.05 14.98
C GLN A 199 6.34 10.83 13.54
N ALA A 200 6.86 11.89 12.93
CA ALA A 200 7.45 11.87 11.60
C ALA A 200 8.92 11.41 11.65
N PHE A 201 9.32 10.62 10.66
CA PHE A 201 10.70 10.20 10.43
C PHE A 201 11.05 10.51 8.99
N GLU A 202 12.11 11.28 8.77
CA GLU A 202 12.68 11.41 7.43
C GLU A 202 13.33 10.07 7.05
N THR A 203 12.83 9.48 5.98
CA THR A 203 13.25 8.18 5.46
C THR A 203 13.49 8.28 3.95
N PRO A 204 14.46 9.11 3.51
CA PRO A 204 14.76 9.32 2.10
C PRO A 204 15.20 8.02 1.42
N GLY A 205 15.01 7.97 0.10
CA GLY A 205 15.49 6.88 -0.75
C GLY A 205 14.50 6.51 -1.85
N HIS A 206 13.25 6.18 -1.50
CA HIS A 206 12.20 5.97 -2.50
C HIS A 206 11.98 7.25 -3.33
N THR A 207 11.81 8.35 -2.60
CA THR A 207 12.06 9.73 -3.04
C THR A 207 12.98 10.38 -2.01
N MET A 208 13.61 11.52 -2.32
CA MET A 208 14.44 12.20 -1.31
C MET A 208 13.58 12.87 -0.23
N GLY A 209 12.31 13.18 -0.54
CA GLY A 209 11.35 13.74 0.40
C GLY A 209 10.54 12.73 1.20
N THR A 210 10.82 11.42 1.10
CA THR A 210 10.02 10.40 1.78
C THR A 210 10.07 10.56 3.30
N SER A 211 8.90 10.61 3.94
CA SER A 211 8.72 10.47 5.39
C SER A 211 7.89 9.24 5.74
N SER A 212 8.21 8.66 6.90
CA SER A 212 7.48 7.57 7.54
C SER A 212 6.90 8.03 8.87
N PHE A 213 5.87 7.35 9.38
CA PHE A 213 5.14 7.81 10.56
C PHE A 213 4.96 6.71 11.60
N ALA A 214 5.29 7.00 12.87
CA ALA A 214 4.96 6.16 14.02
C ALA A 214 3.76 6.73 14.80
N PHE A 215 2.86 5.87 15.25
CA PHE A 215 1.70 6.24 16.06
C PHE A 215 1.20 5.06 16.89
N ASP A 216 0.36 5.36 17.87
CA ASP A 216 -0.28 4.35 18.70
C ASP A 216 -1.54 3.79 18.04
N ALA A 217 -1.62 2.46 18.01
CA ALA A 217 -2.79 1.70 17.61
C ALA A 217 -3.30 0.88 18.79
N PHE A 218 -4.61 0.83 19.00
CA PHE A 218 -5.22 0.14 20.14
C PHE A 218 -6.09 -1.03 19.71
N ASP A 219 -6.04 -2.13 20.46
CA ASP A 219 -6.97 -3.27 20.31
C ASP A 219 -7.35 -3.79 21.68
N GLY A 220 -8.62 -3.62 22.06
CA GLY A 220 -9.14 -4.09 23.35
C GLY A 220 -8.42 -3.47 24.55
N GLY A 221 -8.00 -2.21 24.44
CA GLY A 221 -7.25 -1.48 25.46
C GLY A 221 -5.74 -1.74 25.47
N LYS A 222 -5.23 -2.67 24.65
CA LYS A 222 -3.78 -2.88 24.48
C LYS A 222 -3.23 -1.95 23.41
N ARG A 223 -2.14 -1.24 23.74
CA ARG A 223 -1.41 -0.36 22.82
C ARG A 223 -0.37 -1.14 22.01
N TYR A 224 -0.26 -0.82 20.73
CA TYR A 224 0.77 -1.25 19.80
C TYR A 224 1.37 -0.03 19.11
N ARG A 225 2.69 -0.03 18.90
CA ARG A 225 3.34 1.01 18.10
C ARG A 225 3.28 0.61 16.64
N ALA A 226 2.42 1.29 15.88
CA ALA A 226 2.27 1.13 14.44
C ALA A 226 3.22 2.05 13.69
N PHE A 227 3.57 1.66 12.47
CA PHE A 227 4.46 2.41 11.61
C PHE A 227 4.04 2.33 10.15
N THR A 228 3.87 3.47 9.50
CA THR A 228 3.69 3.57 8.06
C THR A 228 5.03 3.89 7.42
N VAL A 229 5.60 2.94 6.67
CA VAL A 229 6.79 3.19 5.86
C VAL A 229 6.36 3.94 4.60
N GLY A 230 6.86 5.16 4.42
CA GLY A 230 6.37 6.06 3.38
C GLY A 230 6.64 5.61 1.95
N GLY A 231 7.75 4.89 1.70
CA GLY A 231 8.10 4.43 0.37
C GLY A 231 8.99 3.19 0.41
N LEU A 232 8.61 2.17 -0.38
CA LEU A 232 9.26 0.85 -0.37
C LEU A 232 9.92 0.49 -1.73
N GLY A 233 9.66 1.27 -2.79
CA GLY A 233 10.11 0.96 -4.14
C GLY A 233 11.47 1.56 -4.50
N LEU A 234 12.20 0.92 -5.42
CA LEU A 234 13.42 1.44 -6.06
C LEU A 234 13.20 1.80 -7.54
N ASN A 235 11.94 1.99 -7.93
CA ASN A 235 11.52 2.25 -9.31
C ASN A 235 11.88 3.67 -9.81
N ALA A 236 12.10 4.62 -8.91
CA ALA A 236 12.39 6.03 -9.23
C ALA A 236 13.84 6.46 -8.89
N ILE A 237 14.76 5.50 -8.81
CA ILE A 237 16.15 5.75 -8.43
C ILE A 237 16.90 6.51 -9.54
N LYS A 238 17.48 7.65 -9.19
CA LYS A 238 18.27 8.53 -10.07
C LYS A 238 19.78 8.30 -9.98
N GLY A 239 20.25 7.58 -8.96
CA GLY A 239 21.68 7.28 -8.79
C GLY A 239 22.01 6.59 -7.47
N PRO A 240 23.30 6.28 -7.23
CA PRO A 240 23.74 5.49 -6.08
C PRO A 240 23.50 6.18 -4.73
N GLU A 241 23.63 7.50 -4.65
CA GLU A 241 23.41 8.27 -3.41
C GLU A 241 21.97 8.10 -2.89
N GLN A 242 20.99 8.02 -3.80
CA GLN A 242 19.59 7.79 -3.42
C GLN A 242 19.37 6.36 -2.90
N VAL A 243 20.08 5.36 -3.45
CA VAL A 243 20.03 3.97 -2.95
C VAL A 243 20.70 3.86 -1.58
N GLU A 244 21.81 4.57 -1.36
CA GLU A 244 22.49 4.65 -0.06
C GLU A 244 21.58 5.27 1.01
N ALA A 245 20.88 6.36 0.66
CA ALA A 245 19.87 6.96 1.52
C ALA A 245 18.74 5.97 1.86
N PHE A 246 18.25 5.20 0.87
CA PHE A 246 17.25 4.16 1.09
C PHE A 246 17.72 3.09 2.07
N ILE A 247 18.95 2.59 1.91
CA ILE A 247 19.54 1.60 2.82
C ILE A 247 19.64 2.17 4.25
N ALA A 248 20.10 3.41 4.40
CA ALA A 248 20.19 4.06 5.71
C ALA A 248 18.80 4.21 6.37
N SER A 249 17.78 4.52 5.59
CA SER A 249 16.38 4.58 6.05
C SER A 249 15.87 3.21 6.52
N LEU A 250 16.13 2.13 5.78
CA LEU A 250 15.76 0.77 6.20
C LEU A 250 16.47 0.36 7.50
N GLN A 251 17.76 0.66 7.64
CA GLN A 251 18.51 0.40 8.86
C GLN A 251 17.97 1.20 10.05
N ARG A 252 17.51 2.43 9.83
CA ARG A 252 16.84 3.24 10.85
C ARG A 252 15.52 2.61 11.28
N ILE A 253 14.68 2.21 10.34
CA ILE A 253 13.40 1.55 10.62
C ILE A 253 13.66 0.23 11.38
N ARG A 254 14.67 -0.54 10.99
CA ARG A 254 15.07 -1.77 11.69
C ARG A 254 15.34 -1.51 13.18
N ARG A 255 16.10 -0.46 13.51
CA ARG A 255 16.36 -0.06 14.90
C ARG A 255 15.07 0.28 15.67
N LEU A 256 14.07 0.88 15.03
CA LEU A 256 12.77 1.14 15.66
C LEU A 256 12.00 -0.15 15.97
N THR A 257 12.14 -1.19 15.14
CA THR A 257 11.56 -2.50 15.44
C THR A 257 12.27 -3.22 16.58
N GLU A 258 13.53 -2.87 16.85
CA GLU A 258 14.40 -3.49 17.85
C GLU A 258 14.50 -2.67 19.15
N ASP A 259 13.76 -1.55 19.25
CA ASP A 259 13.74 -0.72 20.45
C ASP A 259 13.33 -1.57 21.66
N PRO A 260 14.16 -1.62 22.73
CA PRO A 260 13.91 -2.50 23.87
C PRO A 260 12.76 -2.03 24.77
N LYS A 261 12.30 -0.79 24.62
CA LYS A 261 11.25 -0.18 25.45
C LYS A 261 9.93 -0.05 24.70
N ASP A 262 9.98 0.42 23.46
CA ASP A 262 8.80 0.70 22.66
C ASP A 262 8.99 0.32 21.19
N PRO A 263 9.12 -1.00 20.90
CA PRO A 263 9.37 -1.48 19.55
C PRO A 263 8.17 -1.21 18.65
N VAL A 264 8.45 -0.84 17.40
CA VAL A 264 7.45 -0.91 16.34
C VAL A 264 7.12 -2.37 16.06
N THR A 265 5.84 -2.74 16.18
CA THR A 265 5.36 -4.12 16.02
C THR A 265 4.39 -4.31 14.87
N THR A 266 3.96 -3.23 14.23
CA THR A 266 2.90 -3.24 13.21
C THR A 266 3.33 -2.36 12.04
N HIS A 267 3.29 -2.92 10.84
CA HIS A 267 3.62 -2.21 9.60
C HIS A 267 2.35 -1.91 8.80
N LEU A 268 1.97 -0.64 8.73
CA LEU A 268 0.83 -0.13 7.97
C LEU A 268 1.34 0.63 6.72
N THR A 269 1.87 -0.12 5.76
CA THR A 269 2.51 0.35 4.52
C THR A 269 1.63 1.30 3.69
N THR A 270 2.26 2.06 2.78
CA THR A 270 1.60 2.90 1.76
C THR A 270 1.08 2.13 0.54
N HIS A 271 1.44 0.85 0.41
CA HIS A 271 0.92 -0.05 -0.62
C HIS A 271 0.50 -1.39 -0.01
N ALA A 272 -0.80 -1.58 0.21
CA ALA A 272 -1.35 -2.68 0.99
C ALA A 272 -0.93 -4.08 0.52
N PHE A 273 -0.77 -4.26 -0.80
CA PHE A 273 -0.34 -5.53 -1.38
C PHE A 273 1.09 -5.95 -0.98
N SER A 274 1.90 -5.03 -0.46
CA SER A 274 3.32 -5.29 -0.14
C SER A 274 3.53 -6.14 1.12
N ASN A 275 2.53 -6.22 2.00
CA ASN A 275 2.61 -7.01 3.23
C ASN A 275 1.27 -7.65 3.65
N GLY A 276 0.34 -7.85 2.71
CA GLY A 276 -0.90 -8.59 2.99
C GLY A 276 -2.04 -7.77 3.59
N LEU A 277 -1.98 -6.43 3.51
CA LEU A 277 -3.02 -5.58 4.09
C LEU A 277 -4.32 -5.53 3.27
N THR A 278 -4.32 -6.09 2.06
CA THR A 278 -5.57 -6.27 1.31
C THR A 278 -6.38 -7.45 1.87
N GLU A 279 -5.71 -8.46 2.43
CA GLU A 279 -6.33 -9.62 3.10
C GLU A 279 -6.66 -9.35 4.59
N ALA A 280 -6.08 -8.30 5.18
CA ALA A 280 -6.19 -7.96 6.60
C ALA A 280 -7.62 -7.96 7.14
N LYS A 281 -8.59 -7.44 6.37
CA LYS A 281 -9.99 -7.38 6.78
C LYS A 281 -10.53 -8.77 7.15
N ALA A 282 -10.29 -9.77 6.30
CA ALA A 282 -10.77 -11.13 6.54
C ALA A 282 -10.08 -11.76 7.76
N LEU A 283 -8.78 -11.51 7.95
CA LEU A 283 -8.02 -11.99 9.11
C LEU A 283 -8.54 -11.39 10.43
N ILE A 284 -8.86 -10.10 10.43
CA ILE A 284 -9.40 -9.41 11.61
C ILE A 284 -10.81 -9.91 11.93
N GLN A 285 -11.68 -10.04 10.91
CA GLN A 285 -13.06 -10.49 11.09
C GLN A 285 -13.14 -11.96 11.53
N GLY A 286 -12.22 -12.80 11.06
CA GLY A 286 -12.12 -14.20 11.45
C GLY A 286 -11.35 -14.45 12.76
N ARG A 287 -10.86 -13.40 13.43
CA ARG A 287 -10.01 -13.53 14.62
C ARG A 287 -10.82 -14.08 15.81
N PRO A 288 -10.44 -15.23 16.39
CA PRO A 288 -11.06 -15.71 17.62
C PRO A 288 -10.84 -14.73 18.79
N PRO A 289 -11.78 -14.65 19.75
CA PRO A 289 -11.57 -13.87 20.97
C PRO A 289 -10.27 -14.27 21.69
N GLY A 290 -9.44 -13.28 22.05
CA GLY A 290 -8.16 -13.50 22.74
C GLY A 290 -6.99 -13.96 21.86
N ALA A 291 -7.22 -14.27 20.57
CA ALA A 291 -6.12 -14.57 19.65
C ALA A 291 -5.25 -13.32 19.39
N PRO A 292 -3.94 -13.47 19.10
CA PRO A 292 -3.07 -12.35 18.74
C PRO A 292 -3.64 -11.53 17.58
N HIS A 293 -3.43 -10.22 17.61
CA HIS A 293 -3.84 -9.34 16.53
C HIS A 293 -3.05 -9.67 15.25
N PRO A 294 -3.71 -9.98 14.11
CA PRO A 294 -3.02 -10.49 12.91
C PRO A 294 -2.06 -9.47 12.27
N LEU A 295 -2.29 -8.18 12.50
CA LEU A 295 -1.40 -7.11 12.01
C LEU A 295 -0.24 -6.77 12.96
N VAL A 296 -0.13 -7.46 14.09
CA VAL A 296 1.00 -7.31 15.01
C VAL A 296 2.00 -8.42 14.69
N ASP A 297 2.88 -8.13 13.75
CA ASP A 297 3.88 -9.07 13.25
C ASP A 297 5.27 -8.42 13.12
N PRO A 298 6.01 -8.28 14.24
CA PRO A 298 7.36 -7.72 14.21
C PRO A 298 8.33 -8.58 13.40
N ASN A 299 8.12 -9.89 13.30
CA ASN A 299 9.01 -10.79 12.58
C ASN A 299 8.82 -10.65 11.07
N GLY A 300 7.57 -10.65 10.60
CA GLY A 300 7.26 -10.38 9.19
C GLY A 300 7.72 -8.99 8.76
N PHE A 301 7.59 -7.98 9.62
CA PHE A 301 8.11 -6.65 9.29
C PHE A 301 9.64 -6.65 9.14
N ARG A 302 10.37 -7.25 10.08
CA ARG A 302 11.84 -7.38 9.98
C ARG A 302 12.28 -8.18 8.76
N ALA A 303 11.59 -9.27 8.44
CA ALA A 303 11.87 -10.06 7.24
C ALA A 303 11.66 -9.25 5.95
N GLN A 304 10.64 -8.39 5.90
CA GLN A 304 10.42 -7.48 4.78
C GLN A 304 11.55 -6.44 4.67
N LEU A 305 11.99 -5.86 5.79
CA LEU A 305 13.13 -4.93 5.81
C LEU A 305 14.41 -5.60 5.29
N ASP A 306 14.66 -6.85 5.69
CA ASP A 306 15.82 -7.62 5.24
C ASP A 306 15.78 -7.87 3.72
N ALA A 307 14.60 -8.23 3.19
CA ALA A 307 14.40 -8.41 1.75
C ALA A 307 14.61 -7.10 0.95
N LEU A 308 14.06 -5.98 1.44
CA LEU A 308 14.24 -4.67 0.83
C LEU A 308 15.71 -4.22 0.84
N GLN A 309 16.41 -4.45 1.95
CA GLN A 309 17.83 -4.12 2.08
C GLN A 309 18.68 -4.96 1.13
N ALA A 310 18.39 -6.26 0.98
CA ALA A 310 19.06 -7.12 0.02
C ALA A 310 18.85 -6.64 -1.43
N GLY A 311 17.61 -6.29 -1.80
CA GLY A 311 17.31 -5.72 -3.11
C GLY A 311 18.00 -4.38 -3.35
N ALA A 312 18.06 -3.51 -2.35
CA ALA A 312 18.75 -2.23 -2.43
C ALA A 312 20.27 -2.39 -2.60
N ALA A 313 20.88 -3.36 -1.89
CA ALA A 313 22.30 -3.67 -2.06
C ALA A 313 22.63 -4.11 -3.50
N GLN A 314 21.78 -4.96 -4.10
CA GLN A 314 21.92 -5.34 -5.51
C GLN A 314 21.77 -4.13 -6.44
N ARG A 315 20.76 -3.28 -6.19
CA ARG A 315 20.55 -2.07 -6.99
C ARG A 315 21.73 -1.09 -6.90
N LEU A 316 22.34 -0.95 -5.73
CA LEU A 316 23.48 -0.06 -5.53
C LEU A 316 24.69 -0.47 -6.39
N VAL A 317 24.95 -1.78 -6.52
CA VAL A 317 26.01 -2.30 -7.41
C VAL A 317 25.75 -1.86 -8.85
N VAL A 318 24.51 -2.01 -9.34
CA VAL A 318 24.11 -1.62 -10.69
C VAL A 318 24.27 -0.11 -10.89
N GLU A 319 23.82 0.73 -9.96
CA GLU A 319 23.92 2.19 -10.09
C GLU A 319 25.36 2.72 -10.02
N ARG A 320 26.22 2.09 -9.22
CA ARG A 320 27.65 2.45 -9.19
C ARG A 320 28.36 2.09 -10.49
N ALA A 321 28.01 0.97 -11.11
CA ALA A 321 28.58 0.57 -12.39
C ALA A 321 28.23 1.52 -13.55
N LYS A 322 27.09 2.23 -13.49
CA LYS A 322 26.69 3.24 -14.48
C LYS A 322 27.45 4.57 -14.36
N LYS A 323 28.04 4.86 -13.19
CA LYS A 323 28.81 6.09 -12.93
C LYS A 323 30.27 5.99 -13.43
N ASN A 324 30.73 4.79 -13.74
CA ASN A 324 32.06 4.48 -14.30
C ASN A 324 31.97 4.33 -15.82
#